data_AF-A0A6J8DX77-F1
#
_entry.id   AF-A0A6J8DX77-F1
#
_cell.length_a   1.000
_cell.length_b   1.000
_cell.length_c   1.000
_cell.angle_alpha   90.00
_cell.angle_beta   90.00
_cell.angle_gamma   90.00
#
_symmetry.space_group_name_H-M   'P 1'
#
loop_
_entity.id
_entity.type
_entity.pdbx_description
1 polymer ?
#
loop_
_entity_poly.entity_id
_entity_poly.type
_entity_poly.pdbx_seq_one_letter_code
_entity_poly.pdbx_strand_id
1 'polypeptide(L)'
;MKYTTSIHIFLCECGGPETAQHFLIECRQYEQHRENMFQKITKELEIRNINTATLLTQWMVIDHSEPVTNSKQWPINYFIDQKGRFEISILDTKQSGACCSVVVVFFLLYRMMTEATDLKRTELGKPRKLYRAVSFEDIPKGAIPISQNELLTIMRRRIDKHENKLQIWPLAFNHVVTGSTGFMSALLINHHYRKVFSLKNLSLGHTYGMTGFIGAVVPYALHSTLVTEPILKGYNSCSLCLGTRGGTLQIIGGVLYPIIISSLLCIIHARNHYTYSVPSITQGSLLFKMIKTTFPFGATLSVLLFSNFLVGLLLTEKEMDIYEQVFGHSFDGQTEEGEFVTDLKK
;
A
#
# COMPACT_ATOMS: atom_id res chain seq x y z
N MET A 1 -28.43 25.59 2.11
CA MET A 1 -28.10 24.87 0.87
C MET A 1 -27.44 23.56 1.25
N LYS A 2 -28.06 22.41 0.94
CA LYS A 2 -27.47 21.07 1.11
C LYS A 2 -26.68 20.78 -0.16
N TYR A 3 -25.37 20.59 -0.05
CA TYR A 3 -24.56 20.12 -1.17
C TYR A 3 -24.40 18.61 -1.02
N THR A 4 -25.18 17.85 -1.76
CA THR A 4 -24.99 16.41 -1.91
C THR A 4 -23.88 16.22 -2.93
N THR A 5 -22.73 15.69 -2.50
CA THR A 5 -21.64 15.37 -3.43
C THR A 5 -21.80 13.90 -3.80
N SER A 6 -22.50 13.61 -4.90
CA SER A 6 -22.60 12.26 -5.44
C SER A 6 -21.33 11.93 -6.21
N ILE A 7 -20.54 10.98 -5.71
CA ILE A 7 -19.44 10.39 -6.45
C ILE A 7 -20.02 9.20 -7.21
N HIS A 8 -20.30 9.37 -8.50
CA HIS A 8 -20.71 8.27 -9.37
C HIS A 8 -19.47 7.48 -9.78
N ILE A 9 -19.25 6.34 -9.13
CA ILE A 9 -18.28 5.33 -9.57
C ILE A 9 -19.04 4.38 -10.49
N PHE A 10 -18.75 4.45 -11.79
CA PHE A 10 -19.27 3.47 -12.74
C PHE A 10 -18.49 2.16 -12.56
N LEU A 11 -19.09 1.23 -11.83
CA LEU A 11 -18.71 -0.19 -11.90
C LEU A 11 -19.48 -0.79 -13.08
N CYS A 12 -18.76 -1.40 -14.01
CA CYS A 12 -19.36 -2.12 -15.14
C CYS A 12 -20.18 -3.30 -14.60
N GLU A 13 -21.48 -3.34 -14.91
CA GLU A 13 -22.39 -4.45 -14.59
C GLU A 13 -21.91 -5.73 -15.29
N CYS A 14 -21.36 -6.69 -14.55
CA CYS A 14 -21.20 -8.08 -14.97
C CYS A 14 -21.08 -8.98 -13.73
N GLY A 15 -22.20 -9.22 -13.04
CA GLY A 15 -22.27 -10.18 -11.93
C GLY A 15 -23.70 -10.30 -11.41
N GLY A 16 -24.27 -11.51 -11.46
CA GLY A 16 -25.64 -11.78 -11.00
C GLY A 16 -25.81 -11.63 -9.48
N PRO A 17 -27.05 -11.64 -8.98
CA PRO A 17 -27.37 -11.40 -7.57
C PRO A 17 -26.74 -12.39 -6.58
N GLU A 18 -26.38 -13.59 -7.03
CA GLU A 18 -25.72 -14.62 -6.20
C GLU A 18 -24.27 -14.26 -5.83
N THR A 19 -23.54 -13.56 -6.72
CA THR A 19 -22.15 -13.16 -6.49
C THR A 19 -22.06 -12.04 -5.44
N ALA A 20 -23.07 -11.17 -5.39
CA ALA A 20 -23.18 -10.12 -4.38
C ALA A 20 -23.45 -10.67 -2.97
N GLN A 21 -24.21 -11.77 -2.85
CA GLN A 21 -24.46 -12.40 -1.54
C GLN A 21 -23.21 -13.10 -0.98
N HIS A 22 -22.44 -13.80 -1.83
CA HIS A 22 -21.20 -14.43 -1.40
C HIS A 22 -20.17 -13.40 -0.90
N PHE A 23 -20.11 -12.25 -1.57
CA PHE A 23 -19.26 -11.12 -1.18
C PHE A 23 -19.64 -10.50 0.17
N LEU A 24 -20.93 -10.37 0.47
CA LEU A 24 -21.40 -9.86 1.77
C LEU A 24 -21.08 -10.81 2.94
N ILE A 25 -21.05 -12.12 2.68
CA ILE A 25 -20.70 -13.13 3.68
C ILE A 25 -19.20 -13.08 4.00
N GLU A 26 -18.34 -12.99 2.98
CA GLU A 26 -16.88 -12.87 3.17
C GLU A 26 -16.50 -11.56 3.87
N CYS A 27 -17.15 -10.43 3.54
CA CYS A 27 -16.93 -9.16 4.22
C CYS A 27 -17.30 -9.25 5.72
N ARG A 28 -18.41 -9.92 6.07
CA ARG A 28 -18.84 -10.08 7.46
C ARG A 28 -17.88 -10.99 8.25
N GLN A 29 -17.36 -12.05 7.64
CA GLN A 29 -16.35 -12.91 8.25
C GLN A 29 -15.03 -12.17 8.49
N TYR A 30 -14.64 -11.29 7.57
CA TYR A 30 -13.42 -10.48 7.71
C TYR A 30 -13.54 -9.40 8.79
N GLU A 31 -14.68 -8.72 8.90
CA GLU A 31 -14.93 -7.77 10.00
C GLU A 31 -14.85 -8.45 11.37
N GLN A 32 -15.44 -9.64 11.50
CA GLN A 32 -15.41 -10.41 12.73
C GLN A 32 -13.99 -10.90 13.07
N HIS A 33 -13.19 -11.26 12.07
CA HIS A 33 -11.77 -11.59 12.27
C HIS A 33 -10.95 -10.38 12.73
N ARG A 34 -11.21 -9.19 12.16
CA ARG A 34 -10.56 -7.94 12.55
C ARG A 34 -10.86 -7.55 13.99
N GLU A 35 -12.11 -7.66 14.42
CA GLU A 35 -12.51 -7.37 15.81
C GLU A 35 -11.82 -8.32 16.81
N ASN A 36 -11.76 -9.61 16.47
CA ASN A 36 -11.07 -10.61 17.29
C ASN A 36 -9.56 -10.33 17.39
N MET A 37 -8.93 -9.93 16.30
CA MET A 37 -7.50 -9.57 16.29
C MET A 37 -7.23 -8.30 17.10
N PHE A 38 -8.10 -7.29 16.98
CA PHE A 38 -7.99 -6.04 17.74
C PHE A 38 -8.14 -6.31 19.24
N GLN A 39 -9.14 -7.09 19.65
CA GLN A 39 -9.31 -7.47 21.07
C GLN A 39 -8.11 -8.26 21.61
N LYS A 40 -7.51 -9.13 20.79
CA LYS A 40 -6.31 -9.89 21.17
C LYS A 40 -5.10 -8.98 21.40
N ILE A 41 -4.89 -8.00 20.51
CA ILE A 41 -3.80 -7.01 20.65
C ILE A 41 -4.02 -6.13 21.87
N THR A 42 -5.25 -5.66 22.11
CA THR A 42 -5.57 -4.84 23.29
C THR A 42 -5.32 -5.60 24.60
N LYS A 43 -5.71 -6.88 24.67
CA LYS A 43 -5.43 -7.73 25.84
C LYS A 43 -3.94 -7.98 26.05
N GLU A 44 -3.17 -8.23 25.00
CA GLU A 44 -1.71 -8.41 25.08
C GLU A 44 -0.98 -7.14 25.54
N LEU A 45 -1.47 -5.97 25.12
CA LEU A 45 -0.92 -4.67 25.56
C LEU A 45 -1.27 -4.35 27.01
N GLU A 46 -2.46 -4.72 27.47
CA GLU A 46 -2.90 -4.59 28.86
C GLU A 46 -2.07 -5.49 29.80
N ILE A 47 -1.79 -6.74 29.39
CA ILE A 47 -0.94 -7.69 30.15
C ILE A 47 0.48 -7.15 30.34
N ARG A 48 1.02 -6.42 29.36
CA ARG A 48 2.39 -5.89 29.42
C ARG A 48 2.52 -4.58 30.19
N ASN A 49 1.41 -4.04 30.73
CA ASN A 49 1.37 -2.78 31.46
C ASN A 49 2.03 -1.62 30.68
N ILE A 50 1.95 -1.67 29.34
CA ILE A 50 2.47 -0.63 28.45
C ILE A 50 1.35 0.38 28.30
N ASN A 51 1.54 1.57 28.88
CA ASN A 51 0.62 2.68 28.72
C ASN A 51 0.44 2.98 27.23
N THR A 52 -0.75 2.69 26.69
CA THR A 52 -1.15 2.91 25.29
C THR A 52 -1.00 4.38 24.87
N ALA A 53 -1.03 5.30 25.83
CA ALA A 53 -0.74 6.72 25.63
C ALA A 53 0.71 6.97 25.16
N THR A 54 1.70 6.19 25.60
CA THR A 54 3.13 6.48 25.35
C THR A 54 3.59 6.09 23.94
N LEU A 55 2.92 5.11 23.30
CA LEU A 55 3.19 4.74 21.91
C LEU A 55 2.51 5.69 20.91
N LEU A 56 1.41 6.33 21.30
CA LEU A 56 0.70 7.32 20.48
C LEU A 56 1.26 8.75 20.64
N THR A 57 1.87 9.09 21.79
CA THR A 57 2.46 10.42 22.01
C THR A 57 3.78 10.64 21.27
N GLN A 58 4.46 9.59 20.78
CA GLN A 58 5.57 9.76 19.83
C GLN A 58 5.10 10.13 18.41
N TRP A 59 3.80 10.00 18.12
CA TRP A 59 3.21 10.31 16.81
C TRP A 59 2.35 11.58 16.78
N MET A 60 2.00 12.17 17.91
CA MET A 60 1.22 13.42 17.97
C MET A 60 1.62 14.27 19.16
N VAL A 61 2.45 15.29 18.92
CA VAL A 61 2.55 16.46 19.79
C VAL A 61 1.77 17.60 19.14
N ILE A 62 0.48 17.67 19.46
CA ILE A 62 -0.27 18.93 19.65
C ILE A 62 -1.24 18.67 20.82
N ASP A 63 -0.98 19.32 21.93
CA ASP A 63 -1.76 19.32 23.18
C ASP A 63 -2.91 20.35 23.08
N HIS A 64 -4.16 19.92 23.30
CA HIS A 64 -4.98 20.37 24.44
C HIS A 64 -6.38 19.71 24.52
N SER A 65 -6.58 19.02 25.66
CA SER A 65 -7.76 18.90 26.53
C SER A 65 -9.19 18.74 25.96
N GLU A 66 -9.75 17.52 26.07
CA GLU A 66 -10.95 17.16 26.87
C GLU A 66 -11.29 15.65 26.68
N PRO A 67 -11.72 14.91 27.72
CA PRO A 67 -12.08 13.50 27.58
C PRO A 67 -13.52 13.34 27.04
N VAL A 68 -13.66 12.94 25.78
CA VAL A 68 -14.96 12.51 25.23
C VAL A 68 -15.18 11.03 25.54
N THR A 69 -15.91 10.76 26.62
CA THR A 69 -16.52 9.46 26.90
C THR A 69 -17.82 9.33 26.09
N ASN A 70 -17.76 8.72 24.90
CA ASN A 70 -18.87 7.98 24.27
C ASN A 70 -18.44 7.45 22.89
N SER A 71 -18.22 6.15 22.77
CA SER A 71 -18.01 5.47 21.50
C SER A 71 -19.32 5.39 20.71
N LYS A 72 -19.65 6.45 19.96
CA LYS A 72 -20.68 6.37 18.93
C LYS A 72 -20.14 5.54 17.76
N GLN A 73 -20.76 4.39 17.52
CA GLN A 73 -20.66 3.67 16.24
C GLN A 73 -21.10 4.59 15.10
N TRP A 74 -20.30 4.65 14.05
CA TRP A 74 -20.57 5.45 12.86
C TRP A 74 -21.45 4.64 11.90
N PRO A 75 -22.62 5.15 11.46
CA PRO A 75 -23.43 4.44 10.48
C PRO A 75 -22.82 4.63 9.09
N ILE A 76 -22.07 3.64 8.62
CA ILE A 76 -21.76 3.48 7.20
C ILE A 76 -22.92 2.69 6.60
N ASN A 77 -23.75 3.36 5.80
CA ASN A 77 -24.86 2.71 5.11
C ASN A 77 -24.38 2.27 3.73
N TYR A 78 -24.46 0.97 3.47
CA TYR A 78 -24.26 0.40 2.14
C TYR A 78 -25.61 0.21 1.49
N PHE A 79 -25.80 0.76 0.28
CA PHE A 79 -27.01 0.53 -0.51
C PHE A 79 -26.63 -0.12 -1.84
N ILE A 80 -27.34 -1.20 -2.18
CA ILE A 80 -27.29 -1.82 -3.50
C ILE A 80 -28.65 -1.55 -4.12
N ASP A 81 -28.67 -0.73 -5.18
CA ASP A 81 -29.86 -0.47 -5.98
C ASP A 81 -30.31 -1.76 -6.70
N GLN A 82 -31.58 -1.88 -7.08
CA GLN A 82 -32.12 -3.00 -7.86
C GLN A 82 -31.40 -3.22 -9.21
N LYS A 83 -30.61 -2.23 -9.64
CA LYS A 83 -29.73 -2.29 -10.82
C LYS A 83 -28.29 -2.74 -10.48
N GLY A 84 -28.02 -3.26 -9.28
CA GLY A 84 -26.67 -3.70 -8.90
C GLY A 84 -25.64 -2.57 -8.71
N ARG A 85 -26.09 -1.31 -8.63
CA ARG A 85 -25.20 -0.17 -8.39
C ARG A 85 -24.86 -0.06 -6.90
N PHE A 86 -23.58 -0.06 -6.60
CA PHE A 86 -23.05 0.09 -5.24
C PHE A 86 -22.87 1.58 -4.91
N GLU A 87 -23.72 2.12 -4.04
CA GLU A 87 -23.56 3.49 -3.53
C GLU A 87 -23.08 3.45 -2.07
N ILE A 88 -21.95 4.11 -1.81
CA ILE A 88 -21.45 4.37 -0.47
C ILE A 88 -21.85 5.78 -0.10
N SER A 89 -22.87 5.93 0.74
CA SER A 89 -23.25 7.22 1.30
C SER A 89 -22.61 7.41 2.67
N ILE A 90 -21.56 8.24 2.72
CA ILE A 90 -20.98 8.67 4.00
C ILE A 90 -21.83 9.85 4.49
N LEU A 91 -22.54 9.67 5.62
CA LEU A 91 -23.33 10.73 6.22
C LEU A 91 -22.40 11.85 6.71
N ASP A 92 -22.59 13.04 6.14
CA ASP A 92 -21.84 14.26 6.44
C ASP A 92 -21.95 14.61 7.92
N THR A 93 -20.92 14.26 8.70
CA THR A 93 -20.72 14.82 10.02
C THR A 93 -19.90 16.08 9.85
N LYS A 94 -20.57 17.22 10.08
CA LYS A 94 -20.08 18.62 10.01
C LYS A 94 -18.75 18.93 10.70
N GLN A 95 -18.05 17.96 11.28
CA GLN A 95 -16.94 18.15 12.20
C GLN A 95 -15.72 17.26 11.96
N SER A 96 -15.74 16.34 10.98
CA SER A 96 -14.56 15.53 10.65
C SER A 96 -13.84 16.09 9.42
N GLY A 97 -12.70 16.74 9.67
CA GLY A 97 -11.91 17.48 8.68
C GLY A 97 -11.24 16.63 7.60
N ALA A 98 -10.63 17.33 6.65
CA ALA A 98 -10.01 16.85 5.40
C ALA A 98 -8.94 15.73 5.51
N CYS A 99 -8.55 15.31 6.72
CA CYS A 99 -7.65 14.16 6.89
C CYS A 99 -8.35 12.81 6.61
N CYS A 100 -9.66 12.69 6.87
CA CYS A 100 -10.39 11.44 6.63
C CYS A 100 -10.57 11.14 5.13
N SER A 101 -10.79 12.17 4.31
CA SER A 101 -11.03 11.99 2.88
C SER A 101 -9.81 11.48 2.12
N VAL A 102 -8.60 11.84 2.53
CA VAL A 102 -7.35 11.38 1.88
C VAL A 102 -7.09 9.90 2.14
N VAL A 103 -7.32 9.44 3.37
CA VAL A 103 -7.18 8.02 3.75
C VAL A 103 -8.20 7.16 3.00
N VAL A 104 -9.43 7.65 2.84
CA VAL A 104 -10.50 6.96 2.10
C VAL A 104 -10.17 6.85 0.61
N VAL A 105 -9.65 7.90 -0.03
CA VAL A 105 -9.25 7.85 -1.44
C VAL A 105 -8.11 6.84 -1.66
N PHE A 106 -7.15 6.79 -0.76
CA PHE A 106 -6.04 5.83 -0.82
C PHE A 106 -6.55 4.38 -0.70
N PHE A 107 -7.49 4.14 0.22
CA PHE A 107 -8.11 2.82 0.41
C PHE A 107 -9.00 2.41 -0.78
N LEU A 108 -9.71 3.35 -1.38
CA LEU A 108 -10.54 3.11 -2.57
C LEU A 108 -9.69 2.83 -3.81
N LEU A 109 -8.61 3.57 -4.03
CA LEU A 109 -7.67 3.29 -5.12
C LEU A 109 -7.00 1.93 -4.94
N TYR A 110 -6.59 1.60 -3.72
CA TYR A 110 -6.06 0.28 -3.38
C TYR A 110 -7.07 -0.83 -3.69
N ARG A 111 -8.32 -0.69 -3.22
CA ARG A 111 -9.38 -1.68 -3.41
C ARG A 111 -9.77 -1.86 -4.87
N MET A 112 -9.91 -0.77 -5.62
CA MET A 112 -10.19 -0.81 -7.05
C MET A 112 -9.10 -1.55 -7.83
N MET A 113 -7.83 -1.36 -7.46
CA MET A 113 -6.73 -2.08 -8.11
C MET A 113 -6.72 -3.56 -7.78
N THR A 114 -6.97 -3.95 -6.53
CA THR A 114 -7.03 -5.37 -6.15
C THR A 114 -8.20 -6.09 -6.84
N GLU A 115 -9.37 -5.44 -6.92
CA GLU A 115 -10.56 -6.02 -7.53
C GLU A 115 -10.44 -6.11 -9.07
N ALA A 116 -9.81 -5.11 -9.72
CA ALA A 116 -9.56 -5.14 -11.15
C ALA A 116 -8.60 -6.26 -11.58
N THR A 117 -7.65 -6.65 -10.72
CA THR A 117 -6.72 -7.76 -11.01
C THR A 117 -7.37 -9.14 -10.91
N ASP A 118 -8.36 -9.32 -10.03
CA ASP A 118 -9.05 -10.61 -9.90
C ASP A 118 -10.06 -10.85 -11.02
N LEU A 119 -10.72 -9.79 -11.54
CA LEU A 119 -11.69 -9.91 -12.64
C LEU A 119 -11.07 -10.32 -13.99
N LYS A 120 -9.78 -10.00 -14.25
CA LYS A 120 -9.10 -10.45 -15.48
C LYS A 120 -8.64 -11.91 -15.44
N ARG A 121 -8.65 -12.56 -14.26
CA ARG A 121 -8.25 -13.97 -14.10
C ARG A 121 -9.22 -14.94 -14.80
N THR A 122 -10.45 -14.52 -15.06
CA THR A 122 -11.49 -15.36 -15.67
C THR A 122 -11.54 -15.32 -17.21
N GLU A 123 -10.94 -14.33 -17.88
CA GLU A 123 -11.17 -14.10 -19.32
C GLU A 123 -10.00 -14.43 -20.26
N LEU A 124 -8.75 -14.48 -19.80
CA LEU A 124 -7.60 -14.75 -20.69
C LEU A 124 -7.28 -16.24 -20.78
N GLY A 125 -7.64 -16.82 -21.92
CA GLY A 125 -7.55 -18.24 -22.25
C GLY A 125 -6.15 -18.86 -22.27
N LYS A 126 -6.18 -20.19 -22.12
CA LYS A 126 -5.10 -21.17 -21.92
C LYS A 126 -4.23 -20.92 -20.68
N PRO A 127 -4.54 -21.59 -19.55
CA PRO A 127 -3.67 -21.55 -18.38
C PRO A 127 -2.29 -22.09 -18.76
N ARG A 128 -1.21 -21.31 -18.57
CA ARG A 128 0.11 -21.90 -18.28
C ARG A 128 -0.14 -22.89 -17.15
N LYS A 129 0.16 -24.18 -17.34
CA LYS A 129 -0.14 -25.31 -16.44
C LYS A 129 -0.36 -24.79 -15.02
N LEU A 130 -1.61 -24.48 -14.68
CA LEU A 130 -1.93 -24.02 -13.35
C LEU A 130 -1.47 -25.18 -12.48
N TYR A 131 -0.59 -24.91 -11.51
CA TYR A 131 -0.22 -25.90 -10.52
C TYR A 131 -1.53 -26.49 -10.00
N ARG A 132 -1.84 -27.71 -10.45
CA ARG A 132 -3.04 -28.42 -10.05
C ARG A 132 -2.97 -28.43 -8.54
N ALA A 133 -4.05 -28.05 -7.85
CA ALA A 133 -4.14 -28.25 -6.41
C ALA A 133 -3.74 -29.70 -6.17
N VAL A 134 -2.55 -29.91 -5.61
CA VAL A 134 -1.93 -31.22 -5.51
C VAL A 134 -2.88 -32.01 -4.62
N SER A 135 -3.49 -33.08 -5.13
CA SER A 135 -4.31 -33.94 -4.28
C SER A 135 -3.44 -34.38 -3.12
N PHE A 136 -4.01 -34.55 -1.92
CA PHE A 136 -3.23 -35.08 -0.78
C PHE A 136 -2.58 -36.43 -1.11
N GLU A 137 -3.10 -37.15 -2.11
CA GLU A 137 -2.57 -38.41 -2.64
C GLU A 137 -1.27 -38.25 -3.46
N ASP A 138 -1.06 -37.07 -4.07
CA ASP A 138 0.10 -36.76 -4.91
C ASP A 138 1.30 -36.21 -4.11
N ILE A 139 1.13 -35.98 -2.80
CA ILE A 139 2.20 -35.49 -1.94
C ILE A 139 3.14 -36.66 -1.61
N PRO A 140 4.45 -36.59 -1.93
CA PRO A 140 5.38 -37.67 -1.64
C PRO A 140 5.43 -37.96 -0.14
N LYS A 141 5.49 -39.25 0.23
CA LYS A 141 5.57 -39.69 1.62
C LYS A 141 6.82 -39.09 2.27
N GLY A 142 6.64 -38.30 3.33
CA GLY A 142 7.73 -37.61 4.03
C GLY A 142 7.84 -36.11 3.72
N ALA A 143 6.95 -35.55 2.88
CA ALA A 143 6.88 -34.10 2.71
C ALA A 143 6.51 -33.42 4.05
N ILE A 144 7.33 -32.46 4.45
CA ILE A 144 7.07 -31.64 5.63
C ILE A 144 6.20 -30.46 5.19
N PRO A 145 5.03 -30.22 5.81
CA PRO A 145 4.23 -29.06 5.49
C PRO A 145 4.97 -27.78 5.92
N ILE A 146 5.37 -26.96 4.96
CA ILE A 146 6.05 -25.68 5.22
C ILE A 146 5.01 -24.56 5.25
N SER A 147 5.07 -23.71 6.28
CA SER A 147 4.19 -22.54 6.36
C SER A 147 4.60 -21.46 5.34
N GLN A 148 3.65 -20.63 4.89
CA GLN A 148 3.96 -19.58 3.90
C GLN A 148 5.03 -18.57 4.37
N ASN A 149 5.09 -18.28 5.67
CA ASN A 149 6.08 -17.37 6.24
C ASN A 149 7.46 -18.01 6.33
N GLU A 150 7.50 -19.32 6.62
CA GLU A 150 8.73 -20.10 6.63
C GLU A 150 9.28 -20.23 5.20
N LEU A 151 8.42 -20.48 4.22
CA LEU A 151 8.78 -20.48 2.79
C LEU A 151 9.42 -19.14 2.39
N LEU A 152 8.79 -18.01 2.73
CA LEU A 152 9.38 -16.68 2.46
C LEU A 152 10.76 -16.51 3.09
N THR A 153 10.94 -16.99 4.32
CA THR A 153 12.21 -16.90 5.03
C THR A 153 13.29 -17.75 4.36
N ILE A 154 12.95 -18.97 3.93
CA ILE A 154 13.85 -19.85 3.18
C ILE A 154 14.25 -19.19 1.84
N MET A 155 13.28 -18.65 1.11
CA MET A 155 13.52 -18.00 -0.19
C MET A 155 14.40 -16.76 -0.04
N ARG A 156 14.15 -15.92 0.97
CA ARG A 156 15.01 -14.76 1.29
C ARG A 156 16.44 -15.18 1.65
N ARG A 157 16.60 -16.19 2.51
CA ARG A 157 17.93 -16.74 2.84
C ARG A 157 18.67 -17.24 1.59
N ARG A 158 17.96 -17.85 0.63
CA ARG A 158 18.57 -18.30 -0.62
C ARG A 158 19.03 -17.12 -1.49
N ILE A 159 18.22 -16.06 -1.59
CA ILE A 159 18.61 -14.81 -2.27
C ILE A 159 19.84 -14.19 -1.60
N ASP A 160 19.87 -14.15 -0.27
CA ASP A 160 20.97 -13.55 0.50
C ASP A 160 22.28 -14.31 0.37
N LYS A 161 22.20 -15.64 0.31
CA LYS A 161 23.35 -16.56 0.18
C LYS A 161 23.81 -16.78 -1.27
N HIS A 162 23.10 -16.27 -2.27
CA HIS A 162 23.47 -16.47 -3.67
C HIS A 162 24.84 -15.83 -3.96
N GLU A 163 25.74 -16.58 -4.59
CA GLU A 163 27.13 -16.15 -4.81
C GLU A 163 27.22 -14.87 -5.65
N ASN A 164 26.42 -14.80 -6.72
CA ASN A 164 26.42 -13.69 -7.67
C ASN A 164 25.22 -12.76 -7.47
N LYS A 165 25.25 -11.92 -6.42
CA LYS A 165 24.17 -10.95 -6.14
C LYS A 165 23.87 -10.00 -7.31
N LEU A 166 24.85 -9.74 -8.17
CA LEU A 166 24.68 -8.94 -9.38
C LEU A 166 23.82 -9.63 -10.44
N GLN A 167 23.81 -10.96 -10.51
CA GLN A 167 22.96 -11.71 -11.44
C GLN A 167 21.49 -11.65 -11.01
N ILE A 168 21.25 -11.69 -9.69
CA ILE A 168 19.92 -11.60 -9.08
C ILE A 168 19.58 -10.19 -8.58
N TRP A 169 20.21 -9.17 -9.15
CA TRP A 169 20.12 -7.80 -8.64
C TRP A 169 18.68 -7.25 -8.52
N PRO A 170 17.70 -7.60 -9.39
CA PRO A 170 16.35 -7.08 -9.24
C PRO A 170 15.70 -7.58 -7.94
N LEU A 171 15.96 -8.83 -7.55
CA LEU A 171 15.45 -9.40 -6.30
C LEU A 171 16.27 -8.94 -5.09
N ALA A 172 17.59 -8.83 -5.23
CA ALA A 172 18.48 -8.47 -4.12
C ALA A 172 18.43 -6.97 -3.78
N PHE A 173 18.30 -6.10 -4.78
CA PHE A 173 18.44 -4.64 -4.63
C PHE A 173 17.17 -3.85 -5.01
N ASN A 174 15.99 -4.50 -5.15
CA ASN A 174 14.72 -3.80 -5.41
C ASN A 174 14.47 -2.64 -4.44
N HIS A 175 14.80 -2.83 -3.16
CA HIS A 175 14.57 -1.87 -2.09
C HIS A 175 15.40 -0.60 -2.26
N VAL A 176 16.63 -0.74 -2.77
CA VAL A 176 17.50 0.40 -3.09
C VAL A 176 16.92 1.19 -4.25
N VAL A 177 16.46 0.51 -5.31
CA VAL A 177 15.92 1.17 -6.52
C VAL A 177 14.59 1.85 -6.25
N THR A 178 13.62 1.15 -5.65
CA THR A 178 12.30 1.71 -5.29
C THR A 178 12.42 2.84 -4.27
N GLY A 179 13.24 2.62 -3.24
CA GLY A 179 13.49 3.59 -2.17
C GLY A 179 14.23 4.84 -2.67
N SER A 180 15.26 4.71 -3.49
CA SER A 180 15.98 5.87 -4.05
C SER A 180 15.12 6.70 -5.00
N THR A 181 14.30 6.03 -5.83
CA THR A 181 13.37 6.71 -6.74
C THR A 181 12.29 7.47 -5.97
N GLY A 182 11.73 6.84 -4.92
CA GLY A 182 10.79 7.47 -4.00
C GLY A 182 11.40 8.65 -3.23
N PHE A 183 12.61 8.48 -2.71
CA PHE A 183 13.38 9.53 -2.03
C PHE A 183 13.57 10.76 -2.91
N MET A 184 14.05 10.56 -4.15
CA MET A 184 14.31 11.65 -5.09
C MET A 184 13.03 12.41 -5.44
N SER A 185 11.95 11.67 -5.71
CA SER A 185 10.63 12.24 -5.98
C SER A 185 10.13 13.06 -4.80
N ALA A 186 10.27 12.53 -3.59
CA ALA A 186 9.88 13.18 -2.36
C ALA A 186 10.68 14.47 -2.09
N LEU A 187 11.99 14.49 -2.37
CA LEU A 187 12.80 15.70 -2.27
C LEU A 187 12.34 16.80 -3.25
N LEU A 188 12.07 16.43 -4.51
CA LEU A 188 11.61 17.38 -5.55
C LEU A 188 10.24 17.96 -5.21
N ILE A 189 9.32 17.12 -4.73
CA ILE A 189 7.98 17.53 -4.29
C ILE A 189 8.08 18.46 -3.07
N ASN A 190 8.89 18.09 -2.07
CA ASN A 190 9.10 18.93 -0.90
C ASN A 190 9.71 20.28 -1.27
N HIS A 191 10.69 20.28 -2.18
CA HIS A 191 11.32 21.49 -2.67
C HIS A 191 10.30 22.46 -3.28
N HIS A 192 9.38 21.94 -4.12
CA HIS A 192 8.28 22.72 -4.68
C HIS A 192 7.40 23.34 -3.58
N TYR A 193 6.89 22.54 -2.65
CA TYR A 193 6.02 23.05 -1.58
C TYR A 193 6.71 24.08 -0.69
N ARG A 194 7.99 23.87 -0.36
CA ARG A 194 8.78 24.85 0.40
C ARG A 194 8.91 26.19 -0.31
N LYS A 195 9.09 26.16 -1.64
CA LYS A 195 9.17 27.37 -2.45
C LYS A 195 7.84 28.11 -2.43
N VAL A 196 6.71 27.40 -2.57
CA VAL A 196 5.38 28.02 -2.51
C VAL A 196 5.11 28.64 -1.13
N PHE A 197 5.44 27.94 -0.05
CA PHE A 197 5.23 28.44 1.31
C PHE A 197 6.36 29.33 1.85
N SER A 198 7.33 29.71 1.02
CA SER A 198 8.42 30.63 1.38
C SER A 198 9.21 30.27 2.65
N LEU A 199 9.39 28.96 2.92
CA LEU A 199 10.05 28.48 4.13
C LEU A 199 11.57 28.79 4.19
N LYS A 200 12.19 29.19 3.07
CA LYS A 200 13.63 29.49 2.95
C LYS A 200 14.49 28.43 3.65
N ASN A 201 15.35 28.83 4.60
CA ASN A 201 16.24 27.94 5.36
C ASN A 201 15.60 27.42 6.66
N LEU A 202 14.35 27.78 6.96
CA LEU A 202 13.66 27.30 8.14
C LEU A 202 13.29 25.83 7.96
N SER A 203 13.36 25.08 9.06
CA SER A 203 12.94 23.66 9.13
C SER A 203 13.49 22.78 8.00
N LEU A 204 14.73 23.06 7.54
CA LEU A 204 15.42 22.32 6.48
C LEU A 204 15.50 20.83 6.80
N GLY A 205 16.16 20.51 7.92
CA GLY A 205 16.35 19.13 8.34
C GLY A 205 15.03 18.39 8.58
N HIS A 206 14.05 19.04 9.20
CA HIS A 206 12.79 18.37 9.55
C HIS A 206 11.92 18.06 8.32
N THR A 207 11.70 19.03 7.43
CA THR A 207 10.84 18.82 6.25
C THR A 207 11.47 17.89 5.22
N TYR A 208 12.76 18.04 4.92
CA TYR A 208 13.45 17.14 3.99
C TYR A 208 13.74 15.78 4.60
N GLY A 209 14.12 15.73 5.89
CA GLY A 209 14.38 14.48 6.59
C GLY A 209 13.12 13.59 6.62
N MET A 210 12.00 14.12 7.12
CA MET A 210 10.75 13.37 7.21
C MET A 210 10.21 13.00 5.84
N THR A 211 10.09 13.98 4.93
CA THR A 211 9.52 13.71 3.60
C THR A 211 10.41 12.76 2.80
N GLY A 212 11.73 13.01 2.77
CA GLY A 212 12.67 12.20 2.01
C GLY A 212 12.74 10.78 2.55
N PHE A 213 13.02 10.62 3.85
CA PHE A 213 13.16 9.31 4.46
C PHE A 213 11.87 8.48 4.33
N ILE A 214 10.72 9.04 4.69
CA ILE A 214 9.46 8.29 4.60
C ILE A 214 9.08 8.04 3.13
N GLY A 215 9.36 8.99 2.23
CA GLY A 215 9.21 8.82 0.79
C GLY A 215 10.09 7.72 0.19
N ALA A 216 11.16 7.30 0.87
CA ALA A 216 11.96 6.13 0.50
C ALA A 216 11.35 4.83 1.06
N VAL A 217 10.93 4.85 2.33
CA VAL A 217 10.46 3.65 3.04
C VAL A 217 9.11 3.16 2.52
N VAL A 218 8.16 4.06 2.27
CA VAL A 218 6.80 3.71 1.85
C VAL A 218 6.75 2.93 0.52
N PRO A 219 7.34 3.41 -0.59
CA PRO A 219 7.30 2.65 -1.85
C PRO A 219 8.03 1.31 -1.73
N TYR A 220 9.15 1.25 -1.00
CA TYR A 220 9.83 -0.01 -0.70
C TYR A 220 8.90 -0.99 0.03
N ALA A 221 8.27 -0.57 1.13
CA ALA A 221 7.41 -1.43 1.92
C ALA A 221 6.20 -1.94 1.12
N LEU A 222 5.59 -1.06 0.31
CA LEU A 222 4.48 -1.43 -0.57
C LEU A 222 4.92 -2.43 -1.65
N HIS A 223 6.05 -2.18 -2.33
CA HIS A 223 6.56 -3.07 -3.37
C HIS A 223 6.96 -4.43 -2.80
N SER A 224 7.70 -4.45 -1.69
CA SER A 224 8.15 -5.69 -1.05
C SER A 224 6.98 -6.59 -0.64
N THR A 225 5.94 -6.02 -0.03
CA THR A 225 4.82 -6.80 0.52
C THR A 225 3.80 -7.21 -0.54
N LEU A 226 3.53 -6.35 -1.52
CA LEU A 226 2.43 -6.56 -2.48
C LEU A 226 2.90 -7.07 -3.84
N VAL A 227 4.20 -7.03 -4.12
CA VAL A 227 4.80 -7.49 -5.39
C VAL A 227 5.83 -8.58 -5.14
N THR A 228 6.91 -8.28 -4.42
CA THR A 228 8.03 -9.22 -4.24
C THR A 228 7.60 -10.47 -3.45
N GLU A 229 6.84 -10.34 -2.36
CA GLU A 229 6.38 -11.49 -1.58
C GLU A 229 5.50 -12.47 -2.38
N PRO A 230 4.50 -12.02 -3.15
CA PRO A 230 3.76 -12.90 -4.07
C PRO A 230 4.65 -13.62 -5.09
N ILE A 231 5.66 -12.94 -5.66
CA ILE A 231 6.63 -13.55 -6.58
C ILE A 231 7.38 -14.68 -5.86
N LEU A 232 7.93 -14.40 -4.66
CA LEU A 232 8.69 -15.39 -3.89
C LEU A 232 7.85 -16.59 -3.46
N LYS A 233 6.56 -16.40 -3.21
CA LYS A 233 5.62 -17.49 -2.90
C LYS A 233 5.24 -18.33 -4.12
N GLY A 234 5.68 -17.95 -5.32
CA GLY A 234 5.33 -18.65 -6.56
C GLY A 234 3.87 -18.44 -6.98
N TYR A 235 3.22 -17.36 -6.51
CA TYR A 235 1.88 -17.03 -6.97
C TYR A 235 1.96 -16.47 -8.39
N ASN A 236 1.71 -17.37 -9.36
CA ASN A 236 1.73 -17.07 -10.78
C ASN A 236 0.57 -16.14 -11.18
N SER A 237 0.79 -14.85 -10.99
CA SER A 237 -0.05 -13.80 -11.56
C SER A 237 0.40 -13.50 -12.98
N CYS A 238 -0.51 -12.99 -13.80
CA CYS A 238 -0.15 -12.43 -15.11
C CYS A 238 0.98 -11.39 -14.94
N SER A 239 2.07 -11.53 -15.68
CA SER A 239 3.25 -10.66 -15.58
C SER A 239 2.89 -9.18 -15.78
N LEU A 240 2.01 -8.89 -16.75
CA LEU A 240 1.51 -7.53 -16.99
C LEU A 240 0.69 -7.00 -15.81
N CYS A 241 -0.16 -7.83 -15.18
CA CYS A 241 -0.95 -7.41 -14.02
C CYS A 241 -0.04 -7.10 -12.82
N LEU A 242 1.01 -7.89 -12.62
CA LEU A 242 1.95 -7.67 -11.53
C LEU A 242 2.83 -6.45 -11.77
N GLY A 243 3.32 -6.27 -13.01
CA GLY A 243 4.09 -5.09 -13.40
C GLY A 243 3.31 -3.79 -13.27
N THR A 244 2.06 -3.75 -13.76
CA THR A 244 1.17 -2.58 -13.59
C THR A 244 0.86 -2.29 -12.12
N ARG A 245 0.73 -3.32 -11.29
CA ARG A 245 0.62 -3.18 -9.83
C ARG A 245 1.87 -2.55 -9.23
N GLY A 246 3.07 -3.04 -9.58
CA GLY A 246 4.35 -2.48 -9.14
C GLY A 246 4.49 -1.00 -9.52
N GLY A 247 4.24 -0.67 -10.78
CA GLY A 247 4.24 0.72 -11.27
C GLY A 247 3.27 1.62 -10.50
N THR A 248 2.06 1.13 -10.21
CA THR A 248 1.07 1.96 -9.51
C THR A 248 1.39 2.12 -8.03
N LEU A 249 1.90 1.09 -7.36
CA LEU A 249 2.38 1.20 -5.97
C LEU A 249 3.54 2.19 -5.86
N GLN A 250 4.41 2.22 -6.87
CA GLN A 250 5.50 3.19 -6.94
C GLN A 250 4.99 4.63 -7.15
N ILE A 251 3.94 4.87 -7.96
CA ILE A 251 3.25 6.18 -8.02
C ILE A 251 2.70 6.56 -6.63
N ILE A 252 2.01 5.63 -5.99
CA ILE A 252 1.32 5.85 -4.74
C ILE A 252 2.32 6.22 -3.63
N GLY A 253 3.36 5.41 -3.44
CA GLY A 253 4.37 5.61 -2.42
C GLY A 253 5.41 6.68 -2.76
N GLY A 254 5.79 6.80 -4.03
CA GLY A 254 6.85 7.70 -4.49
C GLY A 254 6.38 9.11 -4.89
N VAL A 255 5.09 9.30 -5.19
CA VAL A 255 4.56 10.61 -5.66
C VAL A 255 3.38 11.08 -4.83
N LEU A 256 2.29 10.29 -4.75
CA LEU A 256 1.07 10.74 -4.07
C LEU A 256 1.28 10.93 -2.58
N TYR A 257 1.97 9.98 -1.93
CA TYR A 257 2.28 10.07 -0.51
C TYR A 257 3.14 11.32 -0.18
N PRO A 258 4.27 11.59 -0.87
CA PRO A 258 5.03 12.82 -0.68
C PRO A 258 4.23 14.12 -0.89
N ILE A 259 3.35 14.19 -1.90
CA ILE A 259 2.49 15.37 -2.11
C ILE A 259 1.67 15.69 -0.87
N ILE A 260 1.03 14.68 -0.28
CA ILE A 260 0.21 14.84 0.91
C ILE A 260 1.08 15.27 2.10
N ILE A 261 2.14 14.51 2.41
CA ILE A 261 2.95 14.79 3.61
C ILE A 261 3.73 16.10 3.50
N SER A 262 4.31 16.42 2.34
CA SER A 262 5.02 17.69 2.12
C SER A 262 4.09 18.89 2.24
N SER A 263 2.89 18.82 1.68
CA SER A 263 1.93 19.91 1.77
C SER A 263 1.53 20.17 3.22
N LEU A 264 1.20 19.12 3.98
CA LEU A 264 0.84 19.22 5.40
C LEU A 264 1.99 19.76 6.24
N LEU A 265 3.19 19.19 6.08
CA LEU A 265 4.38 19.65 6.82
C LEU A 265 4.70 21.11 6.52
N CYS A 266 4.67 21.52 5.24
CA CYS A 266 4.97 22.90 4.88
C CYS A 266 3.90 23.87 5.39
N ILE A 267 2.62 23.50 5.40
CA ILE A 267 1.54 24.33 5.96
C ILE A 267 1.74 24.53 7.47
N ILE A 268 2.06 23.46 8.22
CA ILE A 268 2.31 23.53 9.67
C ILE A 268 3.49 24.46 9.96
N HIS A 269 4.62 24.26 9.26
CA HIS A 269 5.80 25.12 9.43
C HIS A 269 5.53 26.56 9.00
N ALA A 270 4.77 26.76 7.93
CA ALA A 270 4.46 28.10 7.46
C ALA A 270 3.61 28.88 8.46
N ARG A 271 2.64 28.20 9.09
CA ARG A 271 1.82 28.75 10.17
C ARG A 271 2.66 29.07 11.41
N ASN A 272 3.51 28.14 11.85
CA ASN A 272 4.30 28.32 13.07
C ASN A 272 5.36 29.44 12.95
N HIS A 273 5.92 29.62 11.76
CA HIS A 273 6.93 30.65 11.49
C HIS A 273 6.37 31.92 10.85
N TYR A 274 5.05 32.03 10.69
CA TYR A 274 4.37 33.17 10.05
C TYR A 274 4.97 33.56 8.68
N THR A 275 5.47 32.58 7.92
CA THR A 275 6.11 32.83 6.61
C THR A 275 5.08 32.98 5.49
N TYR A 276 3.90 32.40 5.69
CA TYR A 276 2.79 32.45 4.74
C TYR A 276 1.46 32.55 5.49
N SER A 277 0.53 33.36 5.01
CA SER A 277 -0.80 33.50 5.60
C SER A 277 -1.66 32.27 5.32
N VAL A 278 -1.59 31.27 6.19
CA VAL A 278 -2.43 30.08 6.13
C VAL A 278 -3.81 30.41 6.69
N PRO A 279 -4.92 30.17 5.95
CA PRO A 279 -6.26 30.41 6.46
C PRO A 279 -6.55 29.50 7.66
N SER A 280 -7.42 29.96 8.57
CA SER A 280 -7.85 29.16 9.71
C SER A 280 -8.53 27.87 9.25
N ILE A 281 -8.40 26.80 10.03
CA ILE A 281 -9.04 25.49 9.78
C ILE A 281 -10.57 25.64 9.72
N THR A 282 -11.14 26.65 10.39
CA THR A 282 -12.57 26.96 10.34
C THR A 282 -13.03 27.42 8.95
N GLN A 283 -12.13 27.88 8.09
CA GLN A 283 -12.40 28.36 6.73
C GLN A 283 -12.01 27.30 5.68
N GLY A 284 -12.65 26.13 5.75
CA GLY A 284 -12.31 24.98 4.90
C GLY A 284 -12.30 25.26 3.39
N SER A 285 -13.18 26.13 2.90
CA SER A 285 -13.23 26.50 1.47
C SER A 285 -11.99 27.28 1.00
N LEU A 286 -11.48 28.20 1.83
CA LEU A 286 -10.26 28.95 1.57
C LEU A 286 -9.03 28.04 1.65
N LEU A 287 -9.00 27.13 2.62
CA LEU A 287 -7.93 26.13 2.74
C LEU A 287 -7.89 25.21 1.52
N PHE A 288 -9.05 24.72 1.06
CA PHE A 288 -9.13 23.88 -0.13
C PHE A 288 -8.70 24.64 -1.40
N LYS A 289 -9.11 25.91 -1.54
CA LYS A 289 -8.67 26.78 -2.64
C LYS A 289 -7.15 26.97 -2.62
N MET A 290 -6.55 27.16 -1.44
CA MET A 290 -5.10 27.25 -1.28
C MET A 290 -4.42 25.96 -1.71
N ILE A 291 -4.84 24.80 -1.20
CA ILE A 291 -4.28 23.49 -1.56
C ILE A 291 -4.37 23.25 -3.08
N LYS A 292 -5.53 23.54 -3.68
CA LYS A 292 -5.75 23.41 -5.13
C LYS A 292 -4.82 24.33 -5.93
N THR A 293 -4.53 25.53 -5.43
CA THR A 293 -3.65 26.50 -6.10
C THR A 293 -2.17 26.11 -5.97
N THR A 294 -1.79 25.49 -4.85
CA THR A 294 -0.41 25.08 -4.56
C THR A 294 -0.02 23.75 -5.22
N PHE A 295 -1.00 22.95 -5.64
CA PHE A 295 -0.77 21.63 -6.21
C PHE A 295 0.14 21.70 -7.46
N PRO A 296 1.17 20.85 -7.57
CA PRO A 296 2.15 20.93 -8.66
C PRO A 296 1.57 20.41 -9.98
N PHE A 297 0.81 21.23 -10.72
CA PHE A 297 0.22 20.84 -12.02
C PHE A 297 1.19 20.93 -13.22
N GLY A 298 2.50 21.00 -12.97
CA GLY A 298 3.49 21.19 -14.03
C GLY A 298 3.96 19.89 -14.70
N ALA A 299 4.71 20.05 -15.80
CA ALA A 299 5.41 18.95 -16.48
C ALA A 299 6.27 18.10 -15.54
N THR A 300 6.82 18.70 -14.48
CA THR A 300 7.58 17.99 -13.44
C THR A 300 6.77 16.88 -12.78
N LEU A 301 5.49 17.11 -12.44
CA LEU A 301 4.65 16.08 -11.84
C LEU A 301 4.38 14.95 -12.83
N SER A 302 4.10 15.27 -14.10
CA SER A 302 3.92 14.26 -15.14
C SER A 302 5.17 13.39 -15.32
N VAL A 303 6.36 14.00 -15.33
CA VAL A 303 7.64 13.27 -15.40
C VAL A 303 7.83 12.37 -14.18
N LEU A 304 7.54 12.86 -12.97
CA LEU A 304 7.64 12.06 -11.74
C LEU A 304 6.66 10.89 -11.72
N LEU A 305 5.42 11.10 -12.14
CA LEU A 305 4.41 10.04 -12.23
C LEU A 305 4.84 8.97 -13.23
N PHE A 306 5.26 9.39 -14.43
CA PHE A 306 5.69 8.48 -15.48
C PHE A 306 6.96 7.71 -15.09
N SER A 307 7.97 8.39 -14.53
CA SER A 307 9.21 7.73 -14.13
C SER A 307 8.99 6.72 -13.00
N ASN A 308 8.23 7.07 -11.96
CA ASN A 308 7.90 6.14 -10.88
C ASN A 308 7.12 4.94 -11.40
N PHE A 309 6.13 5.16 -12.28
CA PHE A 309 5.39 4.07 -12.89
C PHE A 309 6.30 3.12 -13.68
N LEU A 310 7.16 3.70 -14.54
CA LEU A 310 8.05 2.94 -15.39
C LEU A 310 9.10 2.17 -14.57
N VAL A 311 9.66 2.78 -13.52
CA VAL A 311 10.59 2.09 -12.61
C VAL A 311 9.90 0.90 -11.93
N GLY A 312 8.69 1.09 -11.38
CA GLY A 312 7.96 0.00 -10.74
C GLY A 312 7.60 -1.12 -11.72
N LEU A 313 7.15 -0.77 -12.93
CA LEU A 313 6.82 -1.72 -14.01
C LEU A 313 8.03 -2.58 -14.41
N LEU A 314 9.13 -1.92 -14.81
CA LEU A 314 10.33 -2.61 -15.31
C LEU A 314 11.01 -3.42 -14.21
N LEU A 315 11.02 -2.92 -12.98
CA LEU A 315 11.61 -3.66 -11.86
C LEU A 315 10.85 -4.95 -11.60
N THR A 316 9.51 -4.91 -11.59
CA THR A 316 8.69 -6.11 -11.39
C THR A 316 8.85 -7.13 -12.51
N GLU A 317 8.91 -6.69 -13.77
CA GLU A 317 9.20 -7.60 -14.89
C GLU A 317 10.55 -8.29 -14.70
N LYS A 318 11.59 -7.54 -14.28
CA LYS A 318 12.92 -8.10 -14.01
C LYS A 318 12.96 -9.02 -12.78
N GLU A 319 12.18 -8.73 -11.74
CA GLU A 319 12.03 -9.63 -10.60
C GLU A 319 11.43 -10.98 -11.03
N MET A 320 10.41 -10.95 -11.90
CA MET A 320 9.78 -12.17 -12.43
C MET A 320 10.72 -12.97 -13.33
N ASP A 321 11.38 -12.32 -14.29
CA ASP A 321 12.32 -12.99 -15.20
C ASP A 321 13.43 -13.73 -14.43
N ILE A 322 14.03 -13.04 -13.46
CA ILE A 322 15.08 -13.62 -12.62
C ILE A 322 14.52 -14.72 -11.70
N TYR A 323 13.31 -14.55 -11.18
CA TYR A 323 12.68 -15.59 -10.38
C TYR A 323 12.48 -16.88 -11.19
N GLU A 324 11.94 -16.79 -12.41
CA GLU A 324 11.79 -17.94 -13.30
C GLU A 324 13.15 -18.56 -13.66
N GLN A 325 14.17 -17.74 -13.92
CA GLN A 325 15.51 -18.24 -14.25
C GLN A 325 16.19 -18.98 -13.08
N VAL A 326 16.10 -18.44 -11.86
CA VAL A 326 16.81 -18.98 -10.69
C VAL A 326 16.06 -20.16 -10.08
N PHE A 327 14.73 -20.09 -10.03
CA PHE A 327 13.91 -21.06 -9.31
C PHE A 327 13.13 -22.00 -10.23
N GLY A 328 12.94 -21.66 -11.52
CA GLY A 328 12.21 -22.49 -12.47
C GLY A 328 12.93 -23.81 -12.78
N HIS A 329 14.26 -23.79 -12.91
CA HIS A 329 15.04 -24.99 -13.19
C HIS A 329 15.04 -26.02 -12.05
N SER A 330 14.80 -25.60 -10.81
CA SER A 330 14.76 -26.53 -9.67
C SER A 330 13.56 -27.48 -9.68
N PHE A 331 12.56 -27.25 -10.53
CA PHE A 331 11.33 -28.07 -10.59
C PHE A 331 11.29 -29.05 -11.77
N ASP A 332 12.15 -28.87 -12.79
CA ASP A 332 12.11 -29.70 -14.01
C ASP A 332 12.97 -30.99 -13.91
N GLY A 333 13.71 -31.22 -12.83
CA GLY A 333 14.64 -32.34 -12.74
C GLY A 333 14.79 -32.94 -11.34
N GLN A 334 14.14 -34.09 -11.13
CA GLN A 334 14.60 -35.14 -10.22
C GLN A 334 16.11 -35.40 -10.45
N THR A 335 16.97 -35.27 -9.42
CA THR A 335 18.19 -36.12 -9.19
C THR A 335 19.13 -35.67 -8.05
N GLU A 336 18.84 -34.64 -7.25
CA GLU A 336 19.70 -34.28 -6.10
C GLU A 336 18.95 -34.32 -4.75
N GLU A 337 18.38 -35.48 -4.41
CA GLU A 337 17.77 -35.72 -3.09
C GLU A 337 18.78 -35.80 -1.93
N GLY A 338 20.08 -35.76 -2.20
CA GLY A 338 21.13 -36.01 -1.19
C GLY A 338 21.48 -34.81 -0.29
N GLU A 339 21.47 -33.58 -0.81
CA GLU A 339 22.13 -32.45 -0.12
C GLU A 339 21.15 -31.52 0.64
N PHE A 340 19.89 -31.46 0.21
CA PHE A 340 18.89 -30.57 0.83
C PHE A 340 18.43 -31.04 2.22
N VAL A 341 18.47 -32.35 2.51
CA VAL A 341 18.02 -32.92 3.79
C VAL A 341 19.02 -32.65 4.91
N THR A 342 20.31 -32.50 4.59
CA THR A 342 21.36 -32.25 5.57
C THR A 342 21.32 -30.84 6.17
N ASP A 343 20.83 -29.85 5.42
CA ASP A 343 20.77 -28.45 5.89
C ASP A 343 19.52 -28.13 6.73
N LEU A 344 18.48 -28.98 6.70
CA LEU A 344 17.31 -28.85 7.59
C LEU A 344 17.49 -29.57 8.94
N LYS A 345 18.53 -30.39 9.09
CA LYS A 345 18.85 -31.11 10.34
C LYS A 345 19.86 -30.39 11.23
N LYS A 346 20.42 -29.26 10.79
CA LYS A 346 21.30 -28.37 11.56
C LYS A 346 20.57 -27.07 11.85
#